data_AF-A0A4Q5XIC0-F1
#
_entry.id   AF-A0A4Q5XIC0-F1
#
_cell.length_a   1.000
_cell.length_b   1.000
_cell.length_c   1.000
_cell.angle_alpha   90.00
_cell.angle_beta   90.00
_cell.angle_gamma   90.00
#
_symmetry.space_group_name_H-M   'P 1'
#
loop_
_entity.id
_entity.type
_entity.pdbx_description
1 polymer ?
#
loop_
_entity_poly.entity_id
_entity_poly.type
_entity_poly.pdbx_seq_one_letter_code
_entity_poly.pdbx_strand_id
1 'polypeptide(L)'
;MALDEESNGKLKFGAKSEFVRSLDRGIPAAEVVALAERRGMKLTAGFVYNIRSSSNGKITSNGVGNGALRKRRTITKIESAEQVLRAAIAQIGLAKAREILDEVEATFAGH
;
A
#
# COMPACT_ATOMS: atom_id res chain seq x y z
N MET A 1 8.78 -6.44 -41.19
CA MET A 1 8.72 -5.09 -40.59
C MET A 1 7.28 -4.64 -40.71
N ALA A 2 6.45 -4.96 -39.71
CA ALA A 2 5.02 -4.62 -39.69
C ALA A 2 4.86 -3.42 -38.76
N LEU A 3 4.40 -2.32 -39.34
CA LEU A 3 4.02 -1.08 -38.66
C LEU A 3 2.50 -1.14 -38.52
N ASP A 4 2.01 -1.59 -37.37
CA ASP A 4 0.58 -1.55 -37.08
C ASP A 4 0.16 -0.14 -36.65
N GLU A 5 -0.75 0.39 -37.47
CA GLU A 5 -1.47 1.65 -37.39
C GLU A 5 -2.31 1.83 -36.12
N GLU A 6 -2.39 3.10 -35.70
CA GLU A 6 -3.52 3.76 -35.02
C GLU A 6 -4.22 3.04 -33.85
N SER A 7 -3.59 3.08 -32.67
CA SER A 7 -4.35 3.05 -31.41
C SER A 7 -4.84 4.46 -31.05
N ASN A 8 -6.03 4.80 -31.53
CA ASN A 8 -6.92 5.89 -31.11
C ASN A 8 -6.75 6.29 -29.63
N GLY A 9 -5.99 7.38 -29.37
CA GLY A 9 -6.06 8.37 -28.28
C GLY A 9 -6.17 7.98 -26.79
N LYS A 10 -6.49 6.73 -26.44
CA LYS A 10 -6.72 6.26 -25.08
C LYS A 10 -6.02 4.92 -24.90
N LEU A 11 -4.76 4.99 -24.43
CA LEU A 11 -4.05 3.80 -23.95
C LEU A 11 -4.92 3.06 -22.94
N LYS A 12 -5.14 1.75 -23.14
CA LYS A 12 -5.85 0.90 -22.18
C LYS A 12 -5.25 1.09 -20.78
N PHE A 13 -6.09 1.15 -19.75
CA PHE A 13 -5.62 1.26 -18.37
C PHE A 13 -4.67 0.08 -18.09
N GLY A 14 -3.39 0.40 -17.79
CA GLY A 14 -2.34 -0.59 -17.59
C GLY A 14 -1.32 -0.75 -18.72
N ALA A 15 -1.58 -0.23 -19.94
CA ALA A 15 -0.66 -0.38 -21.08
C ALA A 15 0.75 0.19 -20.82
N LYS A 16 0.83 1.32 -20.11
CA LYS A 16 2.11 1.91 -19.70
C LYS A 16 2.89 1.01 -18.73
N SER A 17 2.18 0.35 -17.83
CA SER A 17 2.79 -0.53 -16.83
C SER A 17 3.21 -1.86 -17.44
N GLU A 18 2.45 -2.38 -18.39
CA GLU A 18 2.80 -3.57 -19.17
C GLU A 18 4.05 -3.32 -20.02
N PHE A 19 4.14 -2.16 -20.68
CA PHE A 19 5.35 -1.76 -21.41
C PHE A 19 6.59 -1.79 -20.53
N VAL A 20 6.54 -1.18 -19.33
CA VAL A 20 7.69 -1.18 -18.40
C VAL A 20 8.04 -2.58 -17.91
N ARG A 21 7.06 -3.47 -17.74
CA ARG A 21 7.28 -4.87 -17.33
C ARG A 21 7.86 -5.74 -18.43
N SER A 22 7.56 -5.41 -19.69
CA SER A 22 8.11 -6.12 -20.86
C SER A 22 9.59 -5.83 -21.13
N LEU A 23 10.10 -4.72 -20.58
CA LEU A 23 11.49 -4.32 -20.76
C LEU A 23 12.39 -4.94 -19.69
N ASP A 24 13.65 -5.18 -20.05
CA ASP A 24 14.63 -5.74 -19.13
C ASP A 24 14.94 -4.79 -17.95
N ARG A 25 15.32 -5.38 -16.82
CA ARG A 25 15.61 -4.64 -15.58
C ARG A 25 16.99 -3.99 -15.56
N GLY A 26 17.92 -4.47 -16.39
CA GLY A 26 19.25 -3.88 -16.57
C GLY A 26 19.22 -2.55 -17.32
N ILE A 27 18.14 -2.26 -18.06
CA ILE A 27 17.99 -1.00 -18.80
C ILE A 27 17.76 0.15 -17.80
N PRO A 28 18.49 1.28 -17.88
CA PRO A 28 18.28 2.41 -17.00
C PRO A 28 16.91 3.06 -17.24
N ALA A 29 16.31 3.61 -16.17
CA ALA A 29 14.97 4.20 -16.23
C ALA A 29 14.86 5.35 -17.25
N ALA A 30 15.97 6.08 -17.50
CA ALA A 30 16.03 7.14 -18.51
C ALA A 30 15.81 6.61 -19.94
N GLU A 31 16.43 5.47 -20.28
CA GLU A 31 16.25 4.83 -21.58
C GLU A 31 14.83 4.28 -21.74
N VAL A 32 14.24 3.76 -20.68
CA VAL A 32 12.83 3.33 -20.68
C VAL A 32 11.89 4.50 -21.00
N VAL A 33 12.17 5.69 -20.46
CA VAL A 33 11.40 6.91 -20.75
C VAL A 33 11.59 7.33 -22.22
N ALA A 34 12.82 7.36 -22.72
CA ALA A 34 13.08 7.68 -24.12
C ALA A 34 12.37 6.72 -25.09
N LEU A 35 12.38 5.41 -24.79
CA LEU A 35 11.66 4.40 -25.57
C LEU A 35 10.14 4.57 -25.49
N ALA A 36 9.62 5.01 -24.35
CA ALA A 36 8.21 5.32 -24.18
C ALA A 36 7.79 6.54 -25.01
N GLU A 37 8.59 7.60 -24.99
CA GLU A 37 8.34 8.84 -25.74
C GLU A 37 8.32 8.57 -27.24
N ARG A 38 9.25 7.75 -27.74
CA ARG A 38 9.26 7.29 -29.14
C ARG A 38 7.99 6.55 -29.55
N ARG A 39 7.28 5.95 -28.59
CA ARG A 39 5.99 5.28 -28.80
C ARG A 39 4.78 6.19 -28.50
N GLY A 40 5.00 7.50 -28.36
CA GLY A 40 3.95 8.46 -28.03
C GLY A 40 3.42 8.35 -26.59
N MET A 41 4.15 7.67 -25.69
CA MET A 41 3.74 7.47 -24.31
C MET A 41 4.48 8.41 -23.36
N LYS A 42 3.71 9.20 -22.59
CA LYS A 42 4.27 9.99 -21.47
C LYS A 42 4.51 9.10 -20.24
N LEU A 43 5.77 8.95 -19.88
CA LEU A 43 6.28 8.12 -18.79
C LEU A 43 7.33 8.90 -18.00
N THR A 44 7.37 8.73 -16.68
CA THR A 44 8.36 9.38 -15.81
C THR A 44 9.28 8.33 -15.19
N ALA A 45 10.52 8.71 -14.85
CA ALA A 45 11.46 7.81 -14.18
C ALA A 45 10.88 7.25 -12.86
N GLY A 46 10.18 8.08 -12.08
CA GLY A 46 9.49 7.64 -10.85
C GLY A 46 8.41 6.58 -11.11
N PHE A 47 7.69 6.69 -12.22
CA PHE A 47 6.69 5.69 -12.61
C PHE A 47 7.34 4.35 -12.99
N VAL A 48 8.49 4.37 -13.67
CA VAL A 48 9.29 3.17 -13.98
C VAL A 48 9.74 2.47 -12.69
N TYR A 49 10.30 3.20 -11.74
CA TYR A 49 10.72 2.64 -10.45
C TYR A 49 9.57 2.02 -9.67
N ASN A 50 8.40 2.68 -9.62
CA ASN A 50 7.22 2.15 -8.94
C ASN A 50 6.70 0.86 -9.58
N ILE A 51 6.73 0.75 -10.91
CA ILE A 51 6.31 -0.48 -11.60
C ILE A 51 7.30 -1.62 -11.33
N ARG A 52 8.61 -1.34 -11.42
CA ARG A 52 9.68 -2.31 -11.15
C ARG A 52 9.67 -2.80 -9.71
N SER A 53 9.37 -1.94 -8.74
CA SER A 53 9.23 -2.35 -7.34
C SER A 53 7.95 -3.15 -7.09
N SER A 54 6.82 -2.74 -7.71
CA SER A 54 5.54 -3.46 -7.58
C SER A 54 5.57 -4.88 -8.16
N SER A 55 6.41 -5.14 -9.16
CA SER A 55 6.51 -6.45 -9.81
C SER A 55 7.24 -7.50 -8.97
N ASN A 56 8.01 -7.08 -7.95
CA ASN A 56 8.60 -7.97 -6.96
C ASN A 56 7.68 -8.24 -5.76
N GLY A 57 6.64 -7.42 -5.57
CA GLY A 57 5.61 -7.66 -4.58
C GLY A 57 4.62 -8.68 -5.12
N LYS A 58 4.62 -9.91 -4.58
CA LYS A 58 3.45 -10.78 -4.65
C LYS A 58 2.21 -9.93 -4.38
N ILE A 59 1.29 -9.88 -5.32
CA ILE A 59 0.05 -9.11 -5.24
C ILE A 59 -0.72 -9.62 -4.01
N THR A 60 -0.53 -8.98 -2.88
CA THR A 60 -1.58 -8.90 -1.87
C THR A 60 -2.41 -7.70 -2.30
N SER A 61 -3.60 -8.00 -2.78
CA SER A 61 -4.61 -7.02 -3.17
C SER A 61 -4.82 -6.01 -2.04
N ASN A 62 -4.20 -4.83 -2.15
CA ASN A 62 -4.66 -3.57 -1.57
C ASN A 62 -3.66 -2.46 -1.92
N GLY A 63 -3.85 -1.89 -3.10
CA GLY A 63 -3.25 -0.60 -3.44
C GLY A 63 -3.77 0.45 -2.47
N VAL A 64 -2.96 0.83 -1.48
CA VAL A 64 -3.16 2.05 -0.73
C VAL A 64 -1.80 2.70 -0.54
N GLY A 65 -1.65 3.92 -1.07
CA GLY A 65 -0.40 4.67 -1.07
C GLY A 65 0.20 4.81 0.33
N ASN A 66 1.50 5.06 0.37
CA ASN A 66 2.35 5.08 1.58
C ASN A 66 1.83 5.93 2.76
N GLY A 67 0.89 6.86 2.54
CA GLY A 67 0.21 7.60 3.63
C GLY A 67 -0.86 6.81 4.37
N ALA A 68 -1.55 5.88 3.71
CA ALA A 68 -2.58 5.05 4.33
C ALA A 68 -2.02 3.88 5.12
N LEU A 69 -0.81 3.40 4.79
CA LEU A 69 -0.16 2.33 5.55
C LEU A 69 0.14 2.74 7.00
N ARG A 70 0.56 3.99 7.23
CA ARG A 70 0.82 4.50 8.58
C ARG A 70 -0.46 4.60 9.41
N LYS A 71 -1.52 5.17 8.83
CA LYS A 71 -2.83 5.30 9.50
C LYS A 71 -3.52 3.94 9.71
N ARG A 72 -3.38 3.00 8.78
CA ARG A 72 -3.91 1.64 8.91
C ARG A 72 -3.20 0.87 10.02
N ARG A 73 -1.88 1.00 10.14
CA ARG A 73 -1.10 0.31 11.20
C ARG A 73 -1.46 0.77 12.60
N THR A 74 -1.78 2.05 12.79
CA THR A 74 -2.26 2.57 14.08
C THR A 74 -3.68 2.10 14.40
N ILE A 75 -4.58 2.10 13.41
CA ILE A 75 -5.95 1.59 13.59
C ILE A 75 -5.93 0.10 13.94
N THR A 76 -5.18 -0.72 13.21
CA THR A 76 -5.09 -2.16 13.50
C THR A 76 -4.46 -2.46 14.87
N LYS A 77 -3.57 -1.58 15.37
CA LYS A 77 -2.99 -1.73 16.72
C LYS A 77 -4.02 -1.42 17.79
N ILE A 78 -4.85 -0.40 17.60
CA ILE A 78 -5.93 -0.03 18.52
C ILE A 78 -7.01 -1.11 18.53
N GLU A 79 -7.42 -1.61 17.35
CA GLU A 79 -8.37 -2.72 17.23
C GLU A 79 -7.83 -4.00 17.91
N SER A 80 -6.54 -4.28 17.76
CA SER A 80 -5.88 -5.40 18.44
C SER A 80 -5.88 -5.24 19.96
N ALA A 81 -5.58 -4.04 20.49
CA ALA A 81 -5.61 -3.78 21.93
C ALA A 81 -7.03 -3.89 22.50
N GLU A 82 -8.03 -3.37 21.80
CA GLU A 82 -9.43 -3.49 22.20
C GLU A 82 -9.89 -4.95 22.21
N GLN A 83 -9.48 -5.75 21.22
CA GLN A 83 -9.83 -7.16 21.16
C GLN A 83 -9.19 -7.98 22.28
N VAL A 84 -7.94 -7.66 22.65
CA VAL A 84 -7.28 -8.24 23.83
C VAL A 84 -8.03 -7.84 25.11
N LEU A 85 -8.42 -6.57 25.24
CA LEU A 85 -9.19 -6.09 26.39
C LEU A 85 -10.54 -6.82 26.51
N ARG A 86 -11.28 -6.96 25.41
CA ARG A 86 -12.55 -7.71 25.38
C ARG A 86 -12.37 -9.17 25.80
N ALA A 87 -11.32 -9.83 25.32
CA ALA A 87 -11.02 -11.20 25.71
C ALA A 87 -10.69 -11.32 27.21
N ALA A 88 -9.90 -10.38 27.75
CA ALA A 88 -9.58 -10.34 29.18
C ALA A 88 -10.83 -10.10 30.04
N ILE A 89 -11.72 -9.19 29.63
CA ILE A 89 -13.00 -8.94 30.31
C ILE A 89 -13.86 -10.21 30.33
N ALA A 90 -13.91 -10.96 29.23
CA ALA A 90 -14.66 -12.21 29.15
C ALA A 90 -14.11 -13.30 30.08
N GLN A 91 -12.79 -13.33 30.30
CA GLN A 91 -12.14 -14.33 31.17
C GLN A 91 -12.27 -14.01 32.67
N ILE A 92 -12.12 -12.74 33.04
CA ILE A 92 -12.08 -12.30 34.46
C ILE A 92 -13.49 -11.92 34.96
N GLY A 93 -14.39 -11.55 34.04
CA GLY A 93 -15.75 -11.10 34.31
C GLY A 93 -15.86 -9.57 34.42
N LEU A 94 -17.04 -9.06 34.04
CA LEU A 94 -17.29 -7.62 33.90
C LEU A 94 -17.18 -6.86 35.23
N ALA A 95 -17.65 -7.43 36.33
CA ALA A 95 -17.59 -6.79 37.65
C ALA A 95 -16.15 -6.54 38.11
N LYS A 96 -15.29 -7.56 38.02
CA LYS A 96 -13.88 -7.44 38.40
C LYS A 96 -13.08 -6.57 37.44
N ALA A 97 -13.43 -6.57 36.14
CA ALA A 97 -12.81 -5.68 35.16
C ALA A 97 -13.09 -4.19 35.44
N ARG A 98 -14.26 -3.84 35.99
CA ARG A 98 -14.57 -2.45 36.39
C ARG A 98 -13.74 -2.00 37.59
N GLU A 99 -13.60 -2.84 38.60
CA GLU A 99 -12.76 -2.53 39.77
C GLU A 99 -11.31 -2.25 39.38
N ILE A 100 -10.75 -3.06 38.47
CA ILE A 100 -9.40 -2.83 37.93
C ILE A 100 -9.34 -1.50 37.16
N LEU A 101 -10.39 -1.15 36.42
CA LEU A 101 -10.45 0.14 35.73
C LEU A 101 -10.44 1.30 36.73
N ASP A 102 -11.21 1.22 37.80
CA ASP A 102 -11.26 2.27 38.84
C ASP A 102 -9.88 2.45 39.52
N GLU A 103 -9.17 1.36 39.80
CA GLU A 103 -7.79 1.41 40.33
C GLU A 103 -6.81 2.06 39.35
N VAL A 104 -6.94 1.73 38.07
CA VAL A 104 -6.12 2.31 37.01
C VAL A 104 -6.42 3.80 36.87
N GLU A 105 -7.69 4.20 36.84
CA GLU A 105 -8.11 5.60 36.82
C GLU A 105 -7.57 6.37 38.02
N ALA A 106 -7.63 5.79 39.22
CA ALA A 106 -7.05 6.41 40.42
C ALA A 106 -5.52 6.60 40.30
N THR A 107 -4.82 5.66 39.68
CA THR A 107 -3.37 5.76 39.44
C THR A 107 -3.03 6.87 38.44
N PHE A 108 -3.87 7.07 37.42
CA PHE A 108 -3.69 8.15 36.43
C PHE A 108 -4.18 9.52 36.92
N ALA A 109 -5.14 9.57 37.84
CA ALA A 109 -5.66 10.80 38.45
C ALA A 109 -4.83 11.30 39.64
N GLY A 110 -3.96 10.45 40.20
CA GLY A 110 -3.16 10.71 41.40
C GLY A 110 -1.72 11.15 41.16
N HIS A 111 -1.45 11.96 40.13
CA HIS A 111 -0.17 12.62 39.90
C HIS A 111 -0.33 14.11 39.57
#